data_AF-A0A7Z9IP55-F1
#
_entry.id   AF-A0A7Z9IP55-F1
#
_cell.length_a   1.000
_cell.length_b   1.000
_cell.length_c   1.000
_cell.angle_alpha   90.00
_cell.angle_beta   90.00
_cell.angle_gamma   90.00
#
_symmetry.space_group_name_H-M   'P 1'
#
loop_
_entity.id
_entity.type
_entity.pdbx_description
1 polymer ?
#
loop_
_entity_poly.entity_id
_entity_poly.type
_entity_poly.pdbx_seq_one_letter_code
_entity_poly.pdbx_strand_id
1 'polypeptide(L)'
;MYWNQNSGGVKLGREFVYKLRLERGKYYVGLTTSPVRRFGQHFSGLGAAWTRKYGPLEILLVKPGNKDEELKLTLEMMHKHGWQNVRGSYYCATKNFKPPKGVKKHTYSAIRKKHPNAYKRWTWKTERLLLMLKDSGSKTKDIAKIMGRQASAIFSRLKKLRYHKHAWNS
;
A
#
# COMPACT_ATOMS: atom_id res chain seq x y z
N MET A 1 -16.51 43.97 -36.16
CA MET A 1 -16.90 42.68 -36.76
C MET A 1 -16.28 41.57 -35.93
N TYR A 2 -17.14 40.76 -35.32
CA TYR A 2 -16.79 39.55 -34.60
C TYR A 2 -16.12 38.55 -35.55
N TRP A 3 -15.09 37.86 -35.07
CA TRP A 3 -14.99 36.41 -35.25
C TRP A 3 -14.41 35.79 -33.98
N ASN A 4 -15.28 35.08 -33.28
CA ASN A 4 -14.95 34.08 -32.28
C ASN A 4 -15.20 32.73 -32.95
N GLN A 5 -14.28 31.77 -32.82
CA GLN A 5 -14.62 30.35 -32.66
C GLN A 5 -13.38 29.53 -32.30
N ASN A 6 -13.18 29.41 -30.98
CA ASN A 6 -13.11 28.15 -30.25
C ASN A 6 -12.81 26.86 -31.08
N SER A 7 -11.64 26.26 -30.88
CA SER A 7 -11.45 24.81 -31.05
C SER A 7 -10.83 24.25 -29.76
N GLY A 8 -11.63 23.43 -29.09
CA GLY A 8 -11.43 22.95 -27.72
C GLY A 8 -10.13 22.17 -27.54
N GLY A 9 -9.19 22.76 -26.81
CA GLY A 9 -8.01 22.06 -26.33
C GLY A 9 -8.35 21.15 -25.16
N VAL A 10 -8.73 19.90 -25.43
CA VAL A 10 -8.68 18.87 -24.38
C VAL A 10 -7.20 18.59 -24.12
N LYS A 11 -6.60 19.29 -23.16
CA LYS A 11 -5.34 18.86 -22.56
C LYS A 11 -5.63 17.58 -21.75
N LEU A 12 -5.66 16.43 -22.43
CA LEU A 12 -5.59 15.12 -21.78
C LEU A 12 -4.24 15.02 -21.08
N GLY A 13 -4.18 15.50 -19.82
CA GLY A 13 -3.05 15.21 -18.96
C GLY A 13 -2.87 13.70 -18.88
N ARG A 14 -1.68 13.21 -19.21
CA ARG A 14 -1.38 11.77 -19.20
C ARG A 14 -1.70 11.21 -17.82
N GLU A 15 -2.64 10.28 -17.75
CA GLU A 15 -3.04 9.62 -16.52
C GLU A 15 -2.03 8.52 -16.14
N PHE A 16 -1.88 8.28 -14.84
CA PHE A 16 -0.99 7.27 -14.27
C PHE A 16 -1.74 6.37 -13.31
N VAL A 17 -1.64 5.07 -13.55
CA VAL A 17 -2.07 4.03 -12.62
C VAL A 17 -0.93 3.73 -11.66
N TYR A 18 -1.24 3.65 -10.37
CA TYR A 18 -0.26 3.36 -9.34
C TYR A 18 -0.75 2.34 -8.32
N LYS A 19 0.20 1.70 -7.65
CA LYS A 19 -0.04 0.71 -6.59
C LYS A 19 0.79 1.05 -5.36
N LEU A 20 0.14 1.13 -4.21
CA LEU A 20 0.77 1.34 -2.92
C LEU A 20 0.70 0.07 -2.06
N ARG A 21 1.80 -0.23 -1.38
CA ARG A 21 1.79 -1.12 -0.22
C ARG A 21 1.46 -0.30 1.02
N LEU A 22 0.53 -0.80 1.82
CA LEU A 22 0.09 -0.16 3.05
C LEU A 22 0.43 -1.01 4.29
N GLU A 23 0.22 -0.43 5.46
CA GLU A 23 0.29 -1.16 6.73
C GLU A 23 -0.63 -2.38 6.77
N ARG A 24 -0.29 -3.35 7.63
CA ARG A 24 -1.11 -4.55 7.92
C ARG A 24 -1.43 -5.40 6.68
N GLY A 25 -0.53 -5.42 5.71
CA GLY A 25 -0.67 -6.23 4.49
C GLY A 25 -1.79 -5.75 3.57
N LYS A 26 -2.16 -4.47 3.64
CA LYS A 26 -3.17 -3.85 2.78
C LYS A 26 -2.53 -3.21 1.55
N TYR A 27 -3.32 -3.03 0.51
CA TYR A 27 -2.91 -2.42 -0.75
C TYR A 27 -3.92 -1.37 -1.20
N TYR A 28 -3.43 -0.40 -1.96
CA TYR A 28 -4.25 0.57 -2.67
C TYR A 28 -3.81 0.67 -4.12
N VAL A 29 -4.78 0.70 -5.03
CA VAL A 29 -4.58 1.02 -6.44
C VAL A 29 -5.30 2.34 -6.70
N GLY A 30 -4.69 3.22 -7.48
CA GLY A 30 -5.25 4.51 -7.80
C GLY A 30 -4.87 4.99 -9.19
N LEU A 31 -5.63 5.97 -9.68
CA LEU A 31 -5.39 6.70 -10.92
C LEU A 31 -5.16 8.18 -10.60
N THR A 32 -4.20 8.83 -11.28
CA THR A 32 -3.95 10.26 -11.10
C THR A 32 -3.25 10.89 -12.30
N THR A 33 -3.51 12.16 -12.56
CA THR A 33 -2.75 13.00 -13.50
C THR A 33 -1.57 13.72 -12.83
N SER A 34 -1.41 13.60 -11.50
CA SER A 34 -0.36 14.30 -10.75
C SER A 34 0.25 13.40 -9.66
N PRO A 35 1.10 12.42 -10.03
CA PRO A 35 1.64 11.41 -9.11
C PRO A 35 2.33 12.00 -7.87
N VAL A 36 3.22 12.99 -8.05
CA VAL A 36 3.99 13.59 -6.95
C VAL A 36 3.07 14.17 -5.88
N ARG A 37 2.12 15.03 -6.29
CA ARG A 37 1.13 15.62 -5.38
C ARG A 37 0.29 14.54 -4.71
N ARG A 38 -0.16 13.54 -5.46
CA ARG A 38 -1.02 12.48 -4.95
C ARG A 38 -0.31 11.59 -3.92
N PHE A 39 0.96 11.29 -4.15
CA PHE A 39 1.76 10.56 -3.17
C PHE A 39 1.99 11.41 -1.92
N GLY A 40 2.34 12.69 -2.08
CA GLY A 40 2.43 13.63 -0.94
C GLY A 40 1.20 13.57 -0.04
N GLN A 41 0.00 13.68 -0.61
CA GLN A 41 -1.26 13.55 0.13
C GLN A 41 -1.42 12.20 0.84
N HIS A 42 -1.13 11.09 0.16
CA HIS A 42 -1.26 9.76 0.76
C HIS A 42 -0.29 9.58 1.95
N PHE A 43 0.97 10.00 1.80
CA PHE A 43 1.99 9.84 2.84
C PHE A 43 1.83 10.84 4.00
N SER A 44 1.19 11.99 3.77
CA SER A 44 0.85 12.97 4.83
C SER A 44 -0.47 12.68 5.55
N GLY A 45 -1.17 11.59 5.22
CA GLY A 45 -2.45 11.24 5.84
C GLY A 45 -3.66 12.02 5.31
N LEU A 46 -3.51 12.75 4.21
CA LEU A 46 -4.57 13.49 3.50
C LEU A 46 -5.13 12.71 2.29
N GLY A 47 -4.72 11.46 2.11
CA GLY A 47 -5.15 10.61 1.01
C GLY A 47 -6.55 10.02 1.17
N ALA A 48 -6.86 9.00 0.37
CA ALA A 48 -8.12 8.25 0.44
C ALA A 48 -8.35 7.63 1.84
N ALA A 49 -9.61 7.47 2.25
CA ALA A 49 -9.98 6.92 3.56
C ALA A 49 -9.27 5.59 3.88
N TRP A 50 -9.11 4.71 2.88
CA TRP A 50 -8.36 3.46 3.02
C TRP A 50 -6.89 3.68 3.35
N THR A 51 -6.22 4.60 2.66
CA THR A 51 -4.81 4.95 2.90
C THR A 51 -4.59 5.75 4.19
N ARG A 52 -5.61 6.47 4.68
CA ARG A 52 -5.59 7.07 6.02
C ARG A 52 -5.69 6.02 7.11
N LYS A 53 -6.60 5.06 6.93
CA LYS A 53 -6.78 3.93 7.85
C LYS A 53 -5.56 3.00 7.89
N TYR A 54 -4.93 2.79 6.75
CA TYR A 54 -3.74 1.96 6.60
C TYR A 54 -2.65 2.79 5.90
N GLY A 55 -1.75 3.36 6.70
CA GLY A 55 -0.70 4.26 6.20
C GLY A 55 0.12 3.64 5.05
N PRO A 56 0.45 4.41 4.00
CA PRO A 56 1.34 3.95 2.95
C PRO A 56 2.75 3.66 3.45
N LEU A 57 3.36 2.60 2.92
CA LEU A 57 4.72 2.18 3.23
C LEU A 57 5.65 2.31 2.02
N GLU A 58 5.14 2.01 0.82
CA GLU A 58 5.96 1.91 -0.38
C GLU A 58 5.10 2.12 -1.64
N ILE A 59 5.66 2.83 -2.62
CA ILE A 59 5.11 2.91 -3.97
C ILE A 59 5.67 1.71 -4.74
N LEU A 60 4.79 0.78 -5.15
CA LEU A 60 5.20 -0.46 -5.80
C LEU A 60 5.15 -0.39 -7.33
N LEU A 61 4.36 0.52 -7.88
CA LEU A 61 4.18 0.70 -9.32
C LEU A 61 3.68 2.11 -9.57
N VAL A 62 4.19 2.74 -10.63
CA VAL A 62 3.62 3.91 -11.29
C VAL A 62 3.83 3.70 -12.78
N LYS A 63 2.77 3.71 -13.57
CA LYS A 63 2.86 3.62 -15.03
C LYS A 63 1.79 4.49 -15.68
N PRO A 64 1.99 4.97 -16.92
CA PRO A 64 0.90 5.53 -17.70
C PRO A 64 -0.27 4.54 -17.76
N GLY A 65 -1.48 5.03 -17.68
CA GLY A 65 -2.67 4.22 -17.89
C GLY A 65 -3.96 4.93 -17.56
N ASN A 66 -5.08 4.22 -17.74
CA ASN A 66 -6.42 4.77 -17.63
C ASN A 66 -7.27 4.07 -16.55
N LYS A 67 -8.56 4.42 -16.48
CA LYS A 67 -9.54 3.86 -15.54
C LYS A 67 -9.72 2.34 -15.68
N ASP A 68 -9.69 1.79 -16.89
CA ASP A 68 -9.85 0.35 -17.12
C ASP A 68 -8.62 -0.42 -16.64
N GLU A 69 -7.43 0.14 -16.85
CA GLU A 69 -6.19 -0.43 -16.33
C GLU A 69 -6.10 -0.35 -14.79
N GLU A 70 -6.59 0.73 -14.18
CA GLU A 70 -6.73 0.83 -12.72
C GLU A 70 -7.65 -0.27 -12.18
N LEU A 71 -8.80 -0.48 -12.82
CA LEU A 71 -9.76 -1.52 -12.45
C LEU A 71 -9.15 -2.91 -12.59
N LYS A 72 -8.55 -3.21 -13.75
CA LYS A 72 -7.91 -4.50 -14.02
C LYS A 72 -6.86 -4.82 -12.95
N LEU A 73 -5.97 -3.86 -12.66
CA LEU A 73 -4.95 -4.02 -11.63
C LEU A 73 -5.56 -4.20 -10.24
N THR A 74 -6.66 -3.50 -9.93
CA THR A 74 -7.39 -3.67 -8.67
C THR A 74 -7.91 -5.10 -8.53
N LEU A 75 -8.55 -5.65 -9.56
CA LEU A 75 -9.09 -7.01 -9.58
C LEU A 75 -7.99 -8.08 -9.47
N GLU A 76 -6.88 -7.91 -10.22
CA GLU A 76 -5.71 -8.79 -10.14
C GLU A 76 -5.14 -8.83 -8.71
N MET A 77 -5.00 -7.65 -8.09
CA MET A 77 -4.54 -7.54 -6.71
C MET A 77 -5.53 -8.16 -5.72
N MET A 78 -6.84 -8.00 -5.92
CA MET A 78 -7.87 -8.63 -5.11
C MET A 78 -7.84 -10.16 -5.23
N HIS A 79 -7.62 -10.69 -6.42
CA HIS A 79 -7.46 -12.13 -6.63
C HIS A 79 -6.21 -12.65 -5.90
N LYS A 80 -5.09 -11.95 -6.02
CA LYS A 80 -3.81 -12.32 -5.42
C LYS A 80 -3.79 -12.21 -3.89
N HIS A 81 -4.41 -11.19 -3.33
CA HIS A 81 -4.29 -10.84 -1.91
C HIS A 81 -5.60 -11.01 -1.12
N GLY A 82 -6.70 -11.35 -1.78
CA GLY A 82 -8.05 -11.33 -1.22
C GLY A 82 -8.67 -9.93 -1.24
N TRP A 83 -9.95 -9.85 -1.61
CA TRP A 83 -10.67 -8.59 -1.79
C TRP A 83 -10.68 -7.68 -0.54
N GLN A 84 -10.58 -8.26 0.66
CA GLN A 84 -10.60 -7.52 1.92
C GLN A 84 -9.27 -6.83 2.25
N ASN A 85 -8.23 -7.07 1.43
CA ASN A 85 -6.90 -6.49 1.59
C ASN A 85 -6.60 -5.38 0.58
N VAL A 86 -7.47 -5.13 -0.39
CA VAL A 86 -7.21 -4.22 -1.52
C VAL A 86 -8.37 -3.23 -1.69
N ARG A 87 -8.06 -1.98 -2.01
CA ARG A 87 -9.02 -0.97 -2.46
C ARG A 87 -8.45 -0.21 -3.65
N GLY A 88 -9.31 0.26 -4.54
CA GLY A 88 -8.96 1.02 -5.75
C GLY A 88 -10.15 1.10 -6.67
N SER A 89 -10.12 1.94 -7.71
CA SER A 89 -11.24 2.12 -8.64
C SER A 89 -12.60 2.27 -7.91
N TYR A 90 -13.69 1.74 -8.44
CA TYR A 90 -15.01 1.75 -7.79
C TYR A 90 -15.07 0.92 -6.50
N TYR A 91 -14.10 0.03 -6.28
CA TYR A 91 -13.94 -0.70 -5.02
C TYR A 91 -13.32 0.14 -3.90
N CYS A 92 -13.06 1.43 -4.10
CA CYS A 92 -12.54 2.31 -3.04
C CYS A 92 -13.61 2.70 -2.00
N ALA A 93 -14.89 2.62 -2.35
CA ALA A 93 -16.00 2.96 -1.47
C ALA A 93 -16.06 2.04 -0.25
N THR A 94 -16.30 2.62 0.93
CA THR A 94 -16.43 1.87 2.19
C THR A 94 -17.87 1.45 2.48
N LYS A 95 -18.87 2.21 2.02
CA LYS A 95 -20.29 1.89 2.18
C LYS A 95 -20.72 0.92 1.07
N ASN A 96 -21.54 -0.07 1.42
CA ASN A 96 -22.15 -1.06 0.50
C ASN A 96 -21.14 -1.79 -0.41
N PHE A 97 -19.92 -2.01 0.08
CA PHE A 97 -18.89 -2.74 -0.66
C PHE A 97 -19.38 -4.16 -1.00
N LYS A 98 -19.43 -4.48 -2.30
CA LYS A 98 -19.69 -5.84 -2.79
C LYS A 98 -18.40 -6.38 -3.42
N PRO A 99 -17.88 -7.53 -2.97
CA PRO A 99 -16.69 -8.11 -3.57
C PRO A 99 -16.96 -8.52 -5.03
N PRO A 100 -15.92 -8.53 -5.89
CA PRO A 100 -16.05 -9.07 -7.24
C PRO A 100 -16.48 -10.54 -7.19
N LYS A 101 -17.33 -10.96 -8.14
CA LYS A 101 -17.71 -12.36 -8.30
C LYS A 101 -16.45 -13.22 -8.50
N GLY A 102 -16.40 -14.39 -7.84
CA GLY A 102 -15.28 -15.33 -7.97
C GLY A 102 -14.01 -14.97 -7.17
N VAL A 103 -13.91 -13.80 -6.55
CA VAL A 103 -12.75 -13.45 -5.71
C VAL A 103 -12.96 -13.90 -4.27
N LYS A 104 -12.18 -14.89 -3.84
CA LYS A 104 -12.26 -15.44 -2.48
C LYS A 104 -11.67 -14.48 -1.44
N LYS A 105 -12.23 -14.51 -0.24
CA LYS A 105 -11.68 -13.83 0.94
C LYS A 105 -10.44 -14.58 1.40
N HIS A 106 -9.33 -13.88 1.61
CA HIS A 106 -8.14 -14.48 2.20
C HIS A 106 -8.31 -14.66 3.73
N THR A 107 -8.16 -15.87 4.26
CA THR A 107 -8.37 -16.13 5.69
C THR A 107 -7.10 -15.88 6.50
N TYR A 108 -7.25 -15.53 7.79
CA TYR A 108 -6.12 -15.42 8.70
C TYR A 108 -5.36 -16.74 8.83
N SER A 109 -6.06 -17.88 8.76
CA SER A 109 -5.44 -19.21 8.76
C SER A 109 -4.49 -19.40 7.58
N ALA A 110 -4.90 -19.03 6.35
CA ALA A 110 -4.03 -19.08 5.18
C ALA A 110 -2.79 -18.17 5.30
N ILE A 111 -2.94 -16.99 5.91
CA ILE A 111 -1.79 -16.11 6.19
C ILE A 111 -0.86 -16.75 7.21
N ARG A 112 -1.40 -17.32 8.29
CA ARG A 112 -0.61 -17.89 9.38
C ARG A 112 0.12 -19.18 8.99
N LYS A 113 -0.38 -19.93 8.00
CA LYS A 113 0.37 -21.04 7.38
C LYS A 113 1.72 -20.58 6.83
N LYS A 114 1.79 -19.38 6.23
CA LYS A 114 3.03 -18.79 5.69
C LYS A 114 3.80 -17.94 6.70
N HIS A 115 3.06 -17.29 7.60
CA HIS A 115 3.59 -16.35 8.59
C HIS A 115 2.97 -16.64 9.96
N PRO A 116 3.49 -17.61 10.73
CA PRO A 116 2.88 -18.08 11.98
C PRO A 116 2.61 -16.96 13.01
N ASN A 117 3.40 -15.89 12.95
CA ASN A 117 3.30 -14.74 13.83
C ASN A 117 2.57 -13.53 13.19
N ALA A 118 1.88 -13.72 12.07
CA ALA A 118 1.08 -12.68 11.45
C ALA A 118 0.02 -12.13 12.41
N TYR A 119 0.00 -10.80 12.54
CA TYR A 119 -0.90 -10.03 13.41
C TYR A 119 -0.76 -10.32 14.92
N LYS A 120 0.19 -11.16 15.37
CA LYS A 120 0.48 -11.29 16.81
C LYS A 120 0.96 -9.95 17.36
N ARG A 121 0.65 -9.67 18.64
CA ARG A 121 1.09 -8.45 19.34
C ARG A 121 2.63 -8.35 19.31
N TRP A 122 3.15 -7.13 19.24
CA TRP A 122 4.57 -6.85 19.45
C TRP A 122 4.81 -6.76 20.96
N THR A 123 5.71 -7.59 21.48
CA THR A 123 6.20 -7.54 22.86
C THR A 123 7.61 -6.97 22.89
N TRP A 124 8.06 -6.47 24.04
CA TRP A 124 9.41 -5.93 24.20
C TRP A 124 10.50 -6.91 23.73
N LYS A 125 10.35 -8.22 23.99
CA LYS A 125 11.27 -9.26 23.51
C LYS A 125 11.35 -9.29 21.99
N THR A 126 10.19 -9.29 21.33
CA THR A 126 10.14 -9.32 19.86
C THR A 126 10.64 -8.02 19.23
N GLU A 127 10.46 -6.88 19.90
CA GLU A 127 10.97 -5.60 19.42
C GLU A 127 12.47 -5.49 19.58
N ARG A 128 13.01 -5.93 20.72
CA ARG A 128 14.44 -6.02 20.94
C ARG A 128 15.09 -6.90 19.87
N LEU A 129 14.53 -8.08 19.61
CA LEU A 129 14.99 -8.96 18.53
C LEU A 129 14.93 -8.28 17.15
N LEU A 130 13.84 -7.55 16.86
CA LEU A 130 13.71 -6.79 15.61
C LEU A 130 14.83 -5.75 15.44
N LEU A 131 15.13 -4.99 16.49
CA LEU A 131 16.19 -3.98 16.46
C LEU A 131 17.56 -4.63 16.31
N MET A 132 17.86 -5.66 17.10
CA MET A 132 19.13 -6.40 17.02
C MET A 132 19.38 -6.98 15.62
N LEU A 133 18.37 -7.60 15.00
CA LEU A 133 18.50 -8.13 13.64
C LEU A 133 18.68 -7.00 12.61
N LYS A 134 18.09 -5.83 12.84
CA LYS A 134 18.24 -4.69 11.94
C LYS A 134 19.62 -4.04 12.07
N ASP A 135 20.13 -3.92 13.28
CA ASP A 135 21.47 -3.40 13.60
C ASP A 135 22.58 -4.32 13.09
N SER A 136 22.34 -5.64 13.07
CA SER A 136 23.24 -6.61 12.43
C SER A 136 23.26 -6.53 10.89
N GLY A 137 22.56 -5.56 10.30
CA GLY A 137 22.53 -5.33 8.86
C GLY A 137 21.49 -6.16 8.10
N SER A 138 20.66 -6.95 8.79
CA SER A 138 19.67 -7.81 8.11
C SER A 138 18.64 -6.99 7.33
N LYS A 139 18.31 -7.46 6.11
CA LYS A 139 17.28 -6.83 5.29
C LYS A 139 15.90 -7.17 5.86
N THR A 140 14.94 -6.25 5.71
CA THR A 140 13.55 -6.40 6.22
C THR A 140 12.88 -7.69 5.77
N LYS A 141 13.17 -8.17 4.54
CA LYS A 141 12.63 -9.42 4.01
C LYS A 141 13.12 -10.64 4.80
N ASP A 142 14.38 -10.62 5.22
CA ASP A 142 14.99 -11.74 5.94
C ASP A 142 14.59 -11.73 7.41
N ILE A 143 14.54 -10.55 8.03
CA ILE A 143 13.93 -10.35 9.36
C ILE A 143 12.49 -10.89 9.36
N ALA A 144 11.71 -10.63 8.32
CA ALA A 144 10.33 -11.11 8.22
C ALA A 144 10.24 -12.64 8.22
N LYS A 145 11.14 -13.33 7.50
CA LYS A 145 11.23 -14.80 7.49
C LYS A 145 11.58 -15.32 8.89
N ILE A 146 12.64 -14.79 9.51
CA ILE A 146 13.10 -15.18 10.86
C ILE A 146 11.99 -15.02 11.89
N MET A 147 11.33 -13.86 11.89
CA MET A 147 10.28 -13.57 12.86
C MET A 147 8.94 -14.24 12.56
N GLY A 148 8.81 -14.97 11.44
CA GLY A 148 7.56 -15.58 10.99
C GLY A 148 6.45 -14.55 10.75
N ARG A 149 6.80 -13.34 10.31
CA ARG A 149 5.89 -12.19 10.12
C ARG A 149 5.91 -11.74 8.66
N GLN A 150 4.93 -10.93 8.27
CA GLN A 150 4.95 -10.26 6.97
C GLN A 150 5.99 -9.12 6.98
N ALA A 151 6.68 -8.90 5.85
CA ALA A 151 7.64 -7.80 5.72
C ALA A 151 7.02 -6.41 5.96
N SER A 152 5.73 -6.24 5.61
CA SER A 152 4.97 -5.02 5.92
C SER A 152 4.85 -4.76 7.43
N ALA A 153 4.75 -5.82 8.24
CA ALA A 153 4.68 -5.71 9.69
C ALA A 153 6.03 -5.31 10.29
N ILE A 154 7.14 -5.85 9.76
CA ILE A 154 8.51 -5.47 10.15
C ILE A 154 8.75 -4.00 9.84
N PHE A 155 8.51 -3.58 8.59
CA PHE A 155 8.71 -2.20 8.16
C PHE A 155 7.85 -1.21 8.95
N SER A 156 6.55 -1.51 9.10
CA SER A 156 5.64 -0.66 9.91
C SER A 156 6.10 -0.56 11.35
N ARG A 157 6.64 -1.63 11.95
CA ARG A 157 7.11 -1.57 13.34
C ARG A 157 8.40 -0.77 13.49
N LEU A 158 9.38 -0.97 12.61
CA LEU A 158 10.62 -0.16 12.59
C LEU A 158 10.30 1.34 12.46
N LYS A 159 9.37 1.70 11.56
CA LYS A 159 8.92 3.08 11.40
C LYS A 159 8.29 3.64 12.68
N LYS A 160 7.46 2.85 13.37
CA LYS A 160 6.81 3.27 14.64
C LYS A 160 7.77 3.37 15.80
N LEU A 161 8.80 2.55 15.81
CA LEU A 161 9.91 2.64 16.77
C LEU A 161 10.85 3.82 16.46
N ARG A 162 10.58 4.60 15.41
CA ARG A 162 11.46 5.68 14.93
C ARG A 162 12.90 5.19 14.77
N TYR A 163 13.05 3.98 14.22
CA TYR A 163 14.36 3.46 13.90
C TYR A 163 14.97 4.32 12.78
N HIS A 164 15.68 5.35 13.19
CA HIS A 164 16.65 6.06 12.40
C HIS A 164 17.98 5.51 12.90
N LYS A 165 18.74 4.85 12.01
CA LYS A 165 20.14 4.50 12.30
C LYS A 165 20.77 5.77 12.88
N HIS A 166 21.36 5.70 14.08
CA HIS A 166 22.00 6.84 14.74
C HIS A 166 22.77 7.66 13.70
N ALA A 167 22.19 8.80 13.32
CA ALA A 167 22.80 9.80 12.44
C ALA A 167 23.39 10.94 13.29
N TRP A 168 23.68 10.65 14.56
CA TRP A 168 24.38 11.52 15.48
C TRP A 168 25.31 10.63 16.31
N ASN A 169 26.60 11.00 16.32
CA ASN A 169 27.77 10.31 16.87
C ASN A 169 28.53 9.42 15.88
N SER A 170 29.09 10.04 14.83
CA SER A 170 30.50 9.91 14.42
C SER A 170 30.82 11.11 13.54
#